data_AF-A0A0J9W738-F1
#
_entry.id   AF-A0A0J9W738-F1
#
_cell.length_a   1.000
_cell.length_b   1.000
_cell.length_c   1.000
_cell.angle_alpha   90.00
_cell.angle_beta   90.00
_cell.angle_gamma   90.00
#
_symmetry.space_group_name_H-M   'P 1'
#
loop_
_entity.id
_entity.type
_entity.pdbx_description
1 polymer ?
#
loop_
_entity_poly.entity_id
_entity_poly.type
_entity_poly.pdbx_seq_one_letter_code
_entity_poly.pdbx_strand_id
1 'polypeptide(L)'
;MDRCSTYDFESVSKNINSVLHDDLGEKNDRCLELYTELIKVYTEIDSSFINHCNKSVKYLKYLEDYYEGNINAAKAIIYVYCWLYDNELHKEKYNNSRLNIYKKLLKEYPVIDSMSNIPTIFQTYLKNSIDENLKNLYELYYKFDKFINEKECKGSNCKCAEECYDSYNSYIKGCNKSDNVNFCNGLEKFRAQYNNYMSDGSKCNGNYKYLPPAISFGISVILIPLIATLIISSLLFVLYKVIILYTNVNITYFH
;
A
#
# COMPACT_ATOMS: atom_id res chain seq x y z
N MET A 1 -8.93 12.89 10.72
CA MET A 1 -8.49 11.48 10.61
C MET A 1 -7.23 11.45 9.77
N ASP A 2 -6.21 10.73 10.21
CA ASP A 2 -4.86 10.81 9.61
C ASP A 2 -4.77 10.06 8.28
N ARG A 3 -4.40 10.75 7.19
CA ARG A 3 -4.18 10.14 5.86
C ARG A 3 -3.10 9.05 5.91
N CYS A 4 -2.19 9.10 6.87
CA CYS A 4 -1.09 8.15 7.03
C CYS A 4 -1.59 6.70 7.18
N SER A 5 -2.69 6.49 7.91
CA SER A 5 -3.14 5.14 8.27
C SER A 5 -3.65 4.33 7.08
N THR A 6 -4.16 4.95 6.01
CA THR A 6 -4.61 4.23 4.81
C THR A 6 -3.47 3.72 3.93
N TYR A 7 -2.29 4.35 4.01
CA TYR A 7 -1.10 3.94 3.26
C TYR A 7 -0.33 2.79 3.94
N ASP A 8 -0.75 2.36 5.13
CA ASP A 8 -0.20 1.21 5.84
C ASP A 8 -0.98 -0.08 5.53
N PHE A 9 -0.78 -0.64 4.33
CA PHE A 9 -1.51 -1.85 3.92
C PHE A 9 -0.88 -3.15 4.46
N GLU A 10 0.41 -3.11 4.82
CA GLU A 10 1.14 -4.25 5.38
C GLU A 10 0.34 -4.97 6.49
N SER A 11 -0.28 -4.20 7.39
CA SER A 11 -1.03 -4.73 8.53
C SER A 11 -2.26 -5.57 8.17
N VAL A 12 -2.74 -5.50 6.91
CA VAL A 12 -4.00 -6.13 6.46
C VAL A 12 -3.77 -7.07 5.28
N SER A 13 -2.71 -6.84 4.50
CA SER A 13 -2.34 -7.59 3.29
C SER A 13 -2.46 -9.11 3.43
N LYS A 14 -1.81 -9.68 4.46
CA LYS A 14 -1.77 -11.15 4.70
C LYS A 14 -3.15 -11.77 4.85
N ASN A 15 -4.06 -11.10 5.56
CA ASN A 15 -5.40 -11.63 5.87
C ASN A 15 -6.36 -11.47 4.69
N ILE A 16 -6.21 -10.42 3.88
CA ILE A 16 -7.05 -10.21 2.70
C ILE A 16 -6.74 -11.26 1.62
N ASN A 17 -5.45 -11.60 1.47
CA ASN A 17 -4.99 -12.54 0.45
C ASN A 17 -5.60 -13.93 0.61
N SER A 18 -5.69 -14.47 1.83
CA SER A 18 -6.33 -15.78 2.05
C SER A 18 -7.80 -15.76 1.60
N VAL A 19 -8.51 -14.67 1.86
CA VAL A 19 -9.94 -14.56 1.63
C VAL A 19 -10.28 -14.42 0.14
N LEU A 20 -9.53 -13.62 -0.63
CA LEU A 20 -9.83 -13.40 -2.06
C LEU A 20 -9.56 -14.62 -2.96
N HIS A 21 -8.80 -15.57 -2.44
CA HIS A 21 -8.41 -16.77 -3.15
C HIS A 21 -9.21 -18.00 -2.74
N ASP A 22 -9.96 -17.92 -1.63
CA ASP A 22 -10.88 -18.95 -1.19
C ASP A 22 -12.20 -18.91 -1.99
N ASP A 23 -12.69 -20.09 -2.36
CA ASP A 23 -14.02 -20.24 -2.95
C ASP A 23 -15.05 -20.15 -1.82
N LEU A 24 -15.36 -18.92 -1.43
CA LEU A 24 -16.44 -18.66 -0.50
C LEU A 24 -17.70 -19.25 -1.18
N GLY A 25 -18.30 -20.30 -0.62
CA GLY A 25 -19.46 -20.98 -1.19
C GLY A 25 -20.76 -20.16 -1.12
N GLU A 26 -21.72 -20.48 -2.01
CA GLU A 26 -23.00 -19.82 -2.37
C GLU A 26 -22.98 -18.75 -3.46
N LYS A 27 -23.90 -18.94 -4.43
CA LYS A 27 -24.23 -18.04 -5.53
C LYS A 27 -25.16 -16.96 -4.98
N ASN A 28 -24.59 -15.79 -4.72
CA ASN A 28 -25.36 -14.66 -4.24
C ASN A 28 -25.85 -13.86 -5.46
N ASP A 29 -27.11 -13.99 -5.86
CA ASP A 29 -27.69 -13.25 -7.00
C ASP A 29 -27.96 -11.76 -6.69
N ARG A 30 -27.53 -11.27 -5.52
CA ARG A 30 -27.82 -9.90 -5.04
C ARG A 30 -27.15 -8.78 -5.84
N CYS A 31 -26.10 -9.04 -6.65
CA CYS A 31 -25.60 -7.97 -7.52
C CYS A 31 -26.52 -7.69 -8.73
N LEU A 32 -27.56 -8.49 -9.01
CA LEU A 32 -28.49 -8.13 -10.09
C LEU A 32 -29.22 -6.80 -9.80
N GLU A 33 -29.63 -6.58 -8.55
CA GLU A 33 -30.28 -5.35 -8.11
C GLU A 33 -29.30 -4.17 -8.16
N LEU A 34 -28.08 -4.36 -7.67
CA LEU A 34 -27.04 -3.34 -7.70
C LEU A 34 -26.62 -3.00 -9.14
N TYR A 35 -26.50 -4.01 -10.01
CA TYR A 35 -26.30 -3.83 -11.45
C TYR A 35 -27.38 -2.95 -12.07
N THR A 36 -28.65 -3.19 -11.71
CA THR A 36 -29.80 -2.40 -12.20
C THR A 36 -29.69 -0.93 -11.78
N GLU A 37 -29.18 -0.63 -10.58
CA GLU A 37 -28.92 0.76 -10.16
C GLU A 37 -27.71 1.38 -10.86
N LEU A 38 -26.66 0.59 -11.13
CA LEU A 38 -25.46 1.08 -11.79
C LEU A 38 -25.71 1.44 -13.27
N ILE A 39 -26.46 0.63 -14.02
CA ILE A 39 -26.71 0.87 -15.45
C ILE A 39 -27.57 2.12 -15.73
N LYS A 40 -28.31 2.62 -14.73
CA LYS A 40 -29.04 3.90 -14.83
C LYS A 40 -28.09 5.09 -14.98
N VAL A 41 -26.84 4.94 -14.54
CA VAL A 41 -25.81 5.99 -14.54
C VAL A 41 -24.69 5.68 -15.51
N TYR A 42 -24.30 4.41 -15.64
CA TYR A 42 -23.17 3.95 -16.44
C TYR A 42 -23.64 2.94 -17.49
N THR A 43 -23.95 3.42 -18.68
CA THR A 43 -24.51 2.61 -19.78
C THR A 43 -23.50 1.65 -20.40
N GLU A 44 -22.20 1.84 -20.12
CA GLU A 44 -21.10 0.98 -20.54
C GLU A 44 -21.00 -0.34 -19.74
N ILE A 45 -21.74 -0.47 -18.63
CA ILE A 45 -21.81 -1.70 -17.85
C ILE A 45 -22.73 -2.70 -18.57
N ASP A 46 -22.24 -3.92 -18.78
CA ASP A 46 -23.00 -5.03 -19.33
C ASP A 46 -23.03 -6.22 -18.37
N SER A 47 -23.74 -7.28 -18.76
CA SER A 47 -23.94 -8.47 -17.93
C SER A 47 -22.66 -9.18 -17.50
N SER A 48 -21.51 -8.95 -18.16
CA SER A 48 -20.23 -9.53 -17.72
C SER A 48 -19.77 -8.98 -16.36
N PHE A 49 -20.24 -7.79 -15.97
CA PHE A 49 -19.97 -7.19 -14.67
C PHE A 49 -20.59 -7.96 -13.50
N ILE A 50 -21.74 -8.62 -13.72
CA ILE A 50 -22.55 -9.22 -12.65
C ILE A 50 -21.76 -10.28 -11.88
N ASN A 51 -21.03 -11.15 -12.58
CA ASN A 51 -20.26 -12.23 -11.94
C ASN A 51 -19.14 -11.69 -11.05
N HIS A 52 -18.34 -10.74 -11.55
CA HIS A 52 -17.26 -10.10 -10.79
C HIS A 52 -17.81 -9.25 -9.65
N CYS A 53 -18.96 -8.63 -9.84
CA CYS A 53 -19.64 -7.89 -8.78
C CYS A 53 -20.12 -8.81 -7.66
N ASN A 54 -20.78 -9.94 -7.96
CA ASN A 54 -21.23 -10.90 -6.94
C ASN A 54 -20.06 -11.34 -6.05
N LYS A 55 -18.91 -11.62 -6.66
CA LYS A 55 -17.68 -11.96 -5.94
C LYS A 55 -17.15 -10.79 -5.10
N SER A 56 -17.16 -9.57 -5.64
CA SER A 56 -16.76 -8.35 -4.92
C SER A 56 -17.64 -8.09 -3.70
N VAL A 57 -18.96 -8.13 -3.86
CA VAL A 57 -19.96 -7.94 -2.79
C VAL A 57 -19.74 -8.93 -1.66
N LYS A 58 -19.46 -10.19 -2.01
CA LYS A 58 -19.18 -11.22 -1.03
C LYS A 58 -17.95 -10.93 -0.19
N TYR A 59 -16.86 -10.49 -0.83
CA TYR A 59 -15.67 -10.06 -0.10
C TYR A 59 -15.94 -8.84 0.76
N LEU A 60 -16.66 -7.85 0.25
CA LEU A 60 -17.02 -6.67 1.02
C LEU A 60 -17.77 -7.04 2.30
N LYS A 61 -18.77 -7.94 2.24
CA LYS A 61 -19.49 -8.44 3.41
C LYS A 61 -18.57 -9.15 4.41
N TYR A 62 -17.75 -10.10 3.93
CA TYR A 62 -16.82 -10.82 4.81
C TYR A 62 -15.88 -9.86 5.55
N LEU A 63 -15.33 -8.88 4.82
CA LEU A 63 -14.36 -7.92 5.35
C LEU A 63 -14.99 -6.94 6.34
N GLU A 64 -16.24 -6.56 6.09
CA GLU A 64 -17.03 -5.78 7.02
C GLU A 64 -17.18 -6.51 8.37
N ASP A 65 -17.56 -7.78 8.34
CA ASP A 65 -17.73 -8.62 9.54
C ASP A 65 -16.39 -8.83 10.25
N TYR A 66 -15.31 -9.11 9.51
CA TYR A 66 -14.00 -9.40 10.07
C TYR A 66 -13.32 -8.20 10.73
N TYR A 67 -13.44 -7.00 10.13
CA TYR A 67 -12.77 -5.79 10.62
C TYR A 67 -13.69 -4.86 11.43
N GLU A 68 -14.93 -5.27 11.70
CA GLU A 68 -15.90 -4.52 12.50
C GLU A 68 -16.05 -3.05 12.04
N GLY A 69 -15.94 -2.81 10.73
CA GLY A 69 -16.06 -1.48 10.13
C GLY A 69 -14.98 -0.45 10.49
N ASN A 70 -13.81 -0.86 10.98
CA ASN A 70 -12.71 0.06 11.29
C ASN A 70 -11.84 0.44 10.06
N ILE A 71 -10.72 1.14 10.28
CA ILE A 71 -9.80 1.55 9.21
C ILE A 71 -9.29 0.39 8.35
N ASN A 72 -9.14 -0.82 8.90
CA ASN A 72 -8.70 -1.99 8.14
C ASN A 72 -9.79 -2.48 7.18
N ALA A 73 -11.07 -2.30 7.51
CA ALA A 73 -12.16 -2.52 6.56
C ALA A 73 -12.01 -1.57 5.35
N ALA A 74 -11.69 -0.29 5.59
CA ALA A 74 -11.46 0.67 4.51
C ALA A 74 -10.29 0.27 3.61
N LYS A 75 -9.17 -0.21 4.19
CA LYS A 75 -8.03 -0.76 3.43
C LYS A 75 -8.48 -1.95 2.57
N ALA A 76 -9.22 -2.89 3.16
CA ALA A 76 -9.69 -4.07 2.44
C ALA A 76 -10.66 -3.73 1.30
N ILE A 77 -11.52 -2.72 1.46
CA ILE A 77 -12.38 -2.18 0.40
C ILE A 77 -11.57 -1.65 -0.80
N ILE A 78 -10.40 -1.02 -0.58
CA ILE A 78 -9.53 -0.59 -1.69
C ILE A 78 -8.92 -1.82 -2.38
N TYR A 79 -8.54 -2.85 -1.63
CA TYR A 79 -8.01 -4.07 -2.23
C TYR A 79 -9.04 -4.77 -3.14
N VAL A 80 -10.31 -4.82 -2.72
CA VAL A 80 -11.41 -5.33 -3.57
C VAL A 80 -11.55 -4.52 -4.87
N TYR A 81 -11.31 -3.20 -4.85
CA TYR A 81 -11.24 -2.40 -6.07
C TYR A 81 -10.12 -2.85 -7.00
N CYS A 82 -8.92 -3.11 -6.48
CA CYS A 82 -7.79 -3.58 -7.29
C CYS A 82 -8.11 -4.92 -7.96
N TRP A 83 -8.73 -5.85 -7.22
CA TRP A 83 -9.19 -7.12 -7.76
C TRP A 83 -10.26 -6.94 -8.85
N LEU A 84 -11.31 -6.14 -8.57
CA LEU A 84 -12.39 -5.89 -9.52
C LEU A 84 -11.89 -5.13 -10.77
N TYR A 85 -10.90 -4.27 -10.60
CA TYR A 85 -10.24 -3.60 -11.71
C TYR A 85 -9.59 -4.60 -12.64
N ASP A 86 -8.75 -5.45 -12.10
CA ASP A 86 -8.00 -6.41 -12.90
C ASP A 86 -8.92 -7.46 -13.56
N ASN A 87 -10.03 -7.84 -12.92
CA ASN A 87 -10.95 -8.83 -13.47
C ASN A 87 -12.00 -8.24 -14.43
N GLU A 88 -12.39 -6.97 -14.24
CA GLU A 88 -13.52 -6.37 -14.98
C GLU A 88 -13.26 -4.93 -15.42
N LEU A 89 -12.91 -4.03 -14.49
CA LEU A 89 -12.91 -2.59 -14.81
C LEU A 89 -11.73 -2.15 -15.69
N HIS A 90 -10.71 -2.99 -15.90
CA HIS A 90 -9.59 -2.69 -16.80
C HIS A 90 -10.03 -2.52 -18.26
N LYS A 91 -11.16 -3.14 -18.66
CA LYS A 91 -11.69 -3.09 -20.03
C LYS A 91 -11.82 -1.63 -20.50
N GLU A 92 -11.47 -1.38 -21.76
CA GLU A 92 -11.43 -0.02 -22.33
C GLU A 92 -12.76 0.72 -22.22
N LYS A 93 -13.88 -0.02 -22.34
CA LYS A 93 -15.24 0.52 -22.20
C LYS A 93 -15.47 1.30 -20.89
N TYR A 94 -14.68 1.02 -19.84
CA TYR A 94 -14.81 1.67 -18.53
C TYR A 94 -13.83 2.82 -18.28
N ASN A 95 -12.94 3.16 -19.21
CA ASN A 95 -11.71 3.95 -18.93
C ASN A 95 -11.93 5.20 -18.05
N ASN A 96 -12.99 5.96 -18.30
CA ASN A 96 -13.30 7.21 -17.59
C ASN A 96 -14.17 7.02 -16.33
N SER A 97 -14.74 5.83 -16.14
CA SER A 97 -15.77 5.56 -15.13
C SER A 97 -15.34 4.54 -14.08
N ARG A 98 -14.25 3.80 -14.26
CA ARG A 98 -13.80 2.68 -13.39
C ARG A 98 -13.96 2.95 -11.89
N LEU A 99 -13.33 4.02 -11.40
CA LEU A 99 -13.41 4.39 -9.98
C LEU A 99 -14.81 4.86 -9.58
N ASN A 100 -15.49 5.60 -10.46
CA ASN A 100 -16.82 6.14 -10.17
C ASN A 100 -17.87 5.03 -10.08
N ILE A 101 -17.79 4.01 -10.95
CA ILE A 101 -18.59 2.80 -10.87
C ILE A 101 -18.39 2.13 -9.52
N TYR A 102 -17.15 1.92 -9.09
CA TYR A 102 -16.89 1.30 -7.79
C TYR A 102 -17.38 2.17 -6.62
N LYS A 103 -17.15 3.49 -6.66
CA LYS A 103 -17.68 4.41 -5.64
C LYS A 103 -19.21 4.40 -5.58
N LYS A 104 -19.89 4.23 -6.72
CA LYS A 104 -21.35 4.10 -6.77
C LYS A 104 -21.79 2.75 -6.21
N LEU A 105 -21.10 1.65 -6.55
CA LEU A 105 -21.35 0.33 -5.95
C LEU A 105 -21.30 0.38 -4.42
N LEU A 106 -20.29 1.01 -3.83
CA LEU A 106 -20.18 1.14 -2.36
C LEU A 106 -21.30 1.98 -1.74
N LYS A 107 -21.83 2.97 -2.47
CA LYS A 107 -22.94 3.81 -2.02
C LYS A 107 -24.28 3.08 -2.10
N GLU A 108 -24.48 2.30 -3.16
CA GLU A 108 -25.72 1.52 -3.40
C GLU A 108 -25.70 0.15 -2.70
N TYR A 109 -24.64 -0.16 -1.96
CA TYR A 109 -24.54 -1.40 -1.19
C TYR A 109 -25.75 -1.69 -0.28
N PRO A 110 -26.46 -0.71 0.32
CA PRO A 110 -27.67 -0.96 1.11
C PRO A 110 -28.82 -1.63 0.36
N VAL A 111 -28.84 -1.58 -0.97
CA VAL A 111 -29.79 -2.34 -1.80
C VAL A 111 -29.58 -3.84 -1.57
N ILE A 112 -28.32 -4.25 -1.40
CA ILE A 112 -27.96 -5.62 -1.06
C ILE A 112 -28.23 -5.85 0.42
N ASP A 113 -27.59 -5.08 1.31
CA ASP A 113 -27.67 -5.28 2.75
C ASP A 113 -27.88 -3.95 3.47
N SER A 114 -29.13 -3.67 3.85
CA SER A 114 -29.53 -2.39 4.43
C SER A 114 -28.93 -2.10 5.80
N MET A 115 -28.40 -3.11 6.48
CA MET A 115 -27.72 -2.97 7.78
C MET A 115 -26.20 -2.80 7.63
N SER A 116 -25.66 -2.83 6.41
CA SER A 116 -24.24 -2.70 6.17
C SER A 116 -23.69 -1.30 6.47
N ASN A 117 -22.54 -1.28 7.14
CA ASN A 117 -21.66 -0.15 7.40
C ASN A 117 -20.73 0.19 6.22
N ILE A 118 -20.68 -0.59 5.14
CA ILE A 118 -19.83 -0.30 3.97
C ILE A 118 -19.98 1.13 3.45
N PRO A 119 -21.19 1.69 3.26
CA PRO A 119 -21.36 3.07 2.82
C PRO A 119 -20.78 4.07 3.83
N THR A 120 -20.94 3.81 5.13
CA THR A 120 -20.41 4.64 6.21
C THR A 120 -18.88 4.60 6.22
N ILE A 121 -18.28 3.43 6.07
CA ILE A 121 -16.83 3.25 5.96
C ILE A 121 -16.32 4.01 4.73
N PHE A 122 -16.97 3.84 3.58
CA PHE A 122 -16.60 4.56 2.37
C PHE A 122 -16.68 6.08 2.55
N GLN A 123 -17.78 6.58 3.10
CA GLN A 123 -18.01 8.01 3.33
C GLN A 123 -17.02 8.61 4.35
N THR A 124 -16.63 7.84 5.37
CA THR A 124 -15.74 8.27 6.45
C THR A 124 -14.26 8.23 6.04
N TYR A 125 -13.84 7.14 5.39
CA TYR A 125 -12.43 6.85 5.17
C TYR A 125 -11.97 7.07 3.73
N LEU A 126 -12.85 6.90 2.74
CA LEU A 126 -12.44 6.65 1.35
C LEU A 126 -12.89 7.70 0.33
N LYS A 127 -14.05 8.35 0.54
CA LYS A 127 -14.70 9.21 -0.46
C LYS A 127 -13.77 10.19 -1.17
N ASN A 128 -12.94 10.86 -0.38
CA ASN A 128 -12.00 11.90 -0.82
C ASN A 128 -10.52 11.47 -0.74
N SER A 129 -10.23 10.23 -0.31
CA SER A 129 -8.87 9.74 -0.06
C SER A 129 -8.40 8.70 -1.08
N ILE A 130 -9.30 8.08 -1.85
CA ILE A 130 -8.91 7.24 -3.00
C ILE A 130 -8.38 8.15 -4.11
N ASP A 131 -7.09 8.46 -4.02
CA ASP A 131 -6.30 9.16 -5.02
C ASP A 131 -5.46 8.15 -5.86
N GLU A 132 -4.66 8.66 -6.79
CA GLU A 132 -3.83 7.84 -7.67
C GLU A 132 -2.70 7.11 -6.92
N ASN A 133 -2.06 7.78 -5.95
CA ASN A 133 -0.99 7.19 -5.15
C ASN A 133 -1.50 6.01 -4.32
N LEU A 134 -2.65 6.16 -3.68
CA LEU A 134 -3.26 5.10 -2.88
C LEU A 134 -3.63 3.91 -3.78
N LYS A 135 -4.17 4.14 -4.97
CA LYS A 135 -4.43 3.07 -5.95
C LYS A 135 -3.14 2.37 -6.37
N ASN A 136 -2.11 3.12 -6.74
CA ASN A 136 -0.83 2.58 -7.18
C ASN A 136 -0.19 1.69 -6.11
N LEU A 137 -0.25 2.11 -4.84
CA LEU A 137 0.25 1.31 -3.73
C LEU A 137 -0.51 -0.02 -3.60
N TYR A 138 -1.84 0.03 -3.64
CA TYR A 138 -2.66 -1.18 -3.44
C TYR A 138 -2.61 -2.11 -4.66
N GLU A 139 -2.51 -1.55 -5.87
CA GLU A 139 -2.24 -2.32 -7.09
C GLU A 139 -0.90 -3.06 -6.97
N LEU A 140 0.11 -2.42 -6.37
CA LEU A 140 1.41 -3.05 -6.15
C LEU A 140 1.33 -4.24 -5.19
N TYR A 141 0.59 -4.09 -4.07
CA TYR A 141 0.31 -5.19 -3.17
C TYR A 141 -0.50 -6.31 -3.85
N TYR A 142 -1.46 -5.96 -4.70
CA TYR A 142 -2.25 -6.94 -5.45
C TYR A 142 -1.40 -7.72 -6.46
N LYS A 143 -0.50 -7.05 -7.20
CA LYS A 143 0.47 -7.73 -8.09
C LYS A 143 1.40 -8.65 -7.29
N PHE A 144 1.84 -8.20 -6.11
CA PHE A 144 2.68 -9.00 -5.24
C PHE A 144 1.93 -10.24 -4.72
N ASP A 145 0.65 -10.11 -4.38
CA ASP A 145 -0.20 -11.25 -4.01
C ASP A 145 -0.32 -12.29 -5.15
N LYS A 146 -0.47 -11.85 -6.40
CA LYS A 146 -0.42 -12.76 -7.56
C LYS A 146 0.91 -13.48 -7.68
N PHE A 147 2.01 -12.74 -7.50
CA PHE A 147 3.36 -13.28 -7.54
C PHE A 147 3.60 -14.35 -6.46
N ILE A 148 3.25 -14.08 -5.20
CA ILE A 148 3.51 -15.04 -4.12
C ILE A 148 2.65 -16.29 -4.20
N ASN A 149 1.46 -16.19 -4.81
CA ASN A 149 0.52 -17.31 -4.98
C ASN A 149 0.60 -17.96 -6.36
N GLU A 150 1.53 -17.52 -7.22
CA GLU A 150 1.71 -18.00 -8.60
C GLU A 150 0.43 -17.93 -9.47
N LYS A 151 -0.44 -16.96 -9.20
CA LYS A 151 -1.73 -16.82 -9.89
C LYS A 151 -1.64 -15.84 -11.04
N GLU A 152 -2.18 -16.24 -12.20
CA GLU A 152 -2.42 -15.36 -13.35
C GLU A 152 -1.16 -14.66 -13.90
N CYS A 153 0.02 -15.22 -13.66
CA CYS A 153 1.28 -14.70 -14.20
C CYS A 153 1.41 -15.03 -15.68
N LYS A 154 1.56 -13.99 -16.52
CA LYS A 154 1.78 -14.16 -17.96
C LYS A 154 3.13 -14.85 -18.19
N GLY A 155 3.11 -16.14 -18.49
CA GLY A 155 4.29 -16.93 -18.88
C GLY A 155 5.03 -17.57 -17.70
N SER A 156 5.55 -16.79 -16.75
CA SER A 156 6.25 -17.33 -15.58
C SER A 156 6.00 -16.51 -14.31
N ASN A 157 6.17 -17.13 -13.15
CA ASN A 157 6.06 -16.44 -11.87
C ASN A 157 7.05 -15.25 -11.77
N CYS A 158 8.24 -15.39 -12.37
CA CYS A 158 9.23 -14.32 -12.41
C CYS A 158 8.84 -13.15 -13.29
N LYS A 159 7.89 -13.32 -14.22
CA LYS A 159 7.31 -12.21 -14.96
C LYS A 159 6.44 -11.33 -14.06
N CYS A 160 5.67 -11.93 -13.14
CA CYS A 160 4.97 -11.16 -12.10
C CYS A 160 5.95 -10.40 -11.19
N ALA A 161 7.07 -11.03 -10.82
CA ALA A 161 8.12 -10.36 -10.04
C ALA A 161 8.70 -9.14 -10.78
N GLU A 162 8.95 -9.27 -12.09
CA GLU A 162 9.41 -8.18 -12.96
C GLU A 162 8.37 -7.06 -13.06
N GLU A 163 7.08 -7.37 -13.26
CA GLU A 163 6.01 -6.37 -13.32
C GLU A 163 5.83 -5.61 -11.99
N CYS A 164 5.97 -6.30 -10.85
CA CYS A 164 6.04 -5.67 -9.52
C CYS A 164 7.23 -4.70 -9.43
N TYR A 165 8.42 -5.16 -9.86
CA TYR A 165 9.65 -4.37 -9.84
C TYR A 165 9.53 -3.10 -10.68
N ASP A 166 9.04 -3.22 -11.92
CA ASP A 166 8.89 -2.08 -12.83
C ASP A 166 7.88 -1.06 -12.30
N SER A 167 6.74 -1.54 -11.77
CA SER A 167 5.72 -0.68 -11.17
C SER A 167 6.29 0.08 -9.98
N TYR A 168 6.95 -0.62 -9.06
CA TYR A 168 7.58 -0.03 -7.88
C TYR A 168 8.62 1.04 -8.26
N ASN A 169 9.53 0.72 -9.18
CA ASN A 169 10.57 1.65 -9.60
C ASN A 169 10.03 2.88 -10.33
N SER A 170 8.88 2.76 -10.99
CA SER A 170 8.18 3.92 -11.55
C SER A 170 7.67 4.82 -10.42
N TYR A 171 7.04 4.24 -9.39
CA TYR A 171 6.41 4.98 -8.31
C TYR A 171 7.40 5.70 -7.39
N ILE A 172 8.55 5.10 -7.06
CA ILE A 172 9.55 5.72 -6.17
C ILE A 172 10.20 6.97 -6.77
N LYS A 173 10.14 7.18 -8.10
CA LYS A 173 10.62 8.43 -8.71
C LYS A 173 9.87 9.65 -8.18
N GLY A 174 8.64 9.46 -7.73
CA GLY A 174 7.81 10.49 -7.09
C GLY A 174 8.19 10.80 -5.64
N CYS A 175 9.06 10.01 -5.00
CA CYS A 175 9.36 10.11 -3.56
C CYS A 175 10.31 11.23 -3.17
N ASN A 176 10.90 11.92 -4.15
CA ASN A 176 11.68 13.13 -3.93
C ASN A 176 10.81 14.37 -3.64
N LYS A 177 9.47 14.26 -3.74
CA LYS A 177 8.53 15.36 -3.51
C LYS A 177 7.97 15.30 -2.08
N SER A 178 7.96 16.43 -1.38
CA SER A 178 7.47 16.56 0.01
C SER A 178 6.02 16.11 0.21
N ASP A 179 5.18 16.23 -0.81
CA ASP A 179 3.74 15.96 -0.69
C ASP A 179 3.41 14.47 -0.78
N ASN A 180 4.40 13.63 -1.09
CA ASN A 180 4.26 12.18 -1.27
C ASN A 180 4.74 11.35 -0.08
N VAL A 181 5.06 11.96 1.07
CA VAL A 181 5.64 11.28 2.24
C VAL A 181 4.84 10.04 2.64
N ASN A 182 3.51 10.13 2.74
CA ASN A 182 2.66 8.99 3.13
C ASN A 182 2.71 7.85 2.11
N PHE A 183 2.69 8.18 0.83
CA PHE A 183 2.80 7.20 -0.25
C PHE A 183 4.15 6.50 -0.21
N CYS A 184 5.23 7.25 -0.03
CA CYS A 184 6.60 6.73 0.01
C CYS A 184 6.87 5.89 1.25
N ASN A 185 6.29 6.25 2.40
CA ASN A 185 6.28 5.39 3.59
C ASN A 185 5.56 4.06 3.31
N GLY A 186 4.42 4.10 2.60
CA GLY A 186 3.73 2.90 2.17
C GLY A 186 4.55 2.03 1.20
N LEU A 187 5.25 2.66 0.25
CA LEU A 187 6.16 1.97 -0.67
C LEU A 187 7.38 1.38 0.06
N GLU A 188 7.92 2.04 1.08
CA GLU A 188 9.03 1.51 1.87
C GLU A 188 8.60 0.28 2.68
N LYS A 189 7.39 0.28 3.25
CA LYS A 189 6.82 -0.92 3.89
C LYS A 189 6.63 -2.06 2.90
N PHE A 190 6.06 -1.77 1.72
CA PHE A 190 5.95 -2.76 0.65
C PHE A 190 7.33 -3.34 0.28
N ARG A 191 8.34 -2.48 0.14
CA ARG A 191 9.73 -2.87 -0.17
C ARG A 191 10.26 -3.89 0.82
N ALA A 192 10.05 -3.65 2.11
CA ALA A 192 10.49 -4.55 3.17
C ALA A 192 9.85 -5.94 3.03
N GLN A 193 8.53 -6.00 2.78
CA GLN A 193 7.83 -7.27 2.58
C GLN A 193 8.31 -8.03 1.34
N TYR A 194 8.41 -7.34 0.20
CA TYR A 194 8.86 -7.94 -1.05
C TYR A 194 10.28 -8.49 -0.92
N ASN A 195 11.22 -7.69 -0.39
CA ASN A 195 12.61 -8.10 -0.26
C ASN A 195 12.79 -9.26 0.73
N ASN A 196 11.98 -9.31 1.80
CA ASN A 196 11.94 -10.44 2.71
C ASN A 196 11.51 -11.72 1.98
N TYR A 197 10.39 -11.68 1.25
CA TYR A 197 9.92 -12.83 0.46
C TYR A 197 10.95 -13.29 -0.60
N MET A 198 11.60 -12.35 -1.30
CA MET A 198 12.61 -12.69 -2.31
C MET A 198 13.88 -13.30 -1.70
N SER A 199 14.20 -12.96 -0.44
CA SER A 199 15.35 -13.53 0.28
C SER A 199 15.07 -14.96 0.78
N ASP A 200 13.81 -15.25 1.14
CA ASP A 200 13.40 -16.48 1.83
C ASP A 200 13.08 -17.67 0.88
N GLY A 201 13.43 -17.59 -0.41
CA GLY A 201 13.39 -18.76 -1.30
C GLY A 201 12.76 -18.58 -2.68
N SER A 202 12.57 -17.34 -3.15
CA SER A 202 12.13 -17.09 -4.53
C SER A 202 13.10 -17.69 -5.56
N LYS A 203 12.57 -18.38 -6.58
CA LYS A 203 13.34 -18.94 -7.71
C LYS A 203 13.74 -17.90 -8.75
N CYS A 204 13.27 -16.67 -8.58
CA CYS A 204 13.43 -15.60 -9.55
C CYS A 204 14.77 -14.87 -9.37
N ASN A 205 15.55 -14.80 -10.45
CA ASN A 205 16.90 -14.22 -10.46
C ASN A 205 16.97 -13.03 -11.41
N GLY A 206 17.71 -11.99 -11.03
CA GLY A 206 17.88 -10.78 -11.83
C GLY A 206 17.69 -9.51 -11.01
N ASN A 207 17.51 -8.37 -11.69
CA ASN A 207 17.38 -7.06 -11.03
C ASN A 207 16.15 -6.95 -10.13
N TYR A 208 15.08 -7.68 -10.45
CA TYR A 208 13.87 -7.76 -9.64
C TYR A 208 14.03 -8.56 -8.34
N LYS A 209 15.21 -9.16 -8.08
CA LYS A 209 15.48 -9.83 -6.79
C LYS A 209 15.50 -8.86 -5.61
N TYR A 210 15.72 -7.58 -5.86
CA TYR A 210 15.81 -6.56 -4.82
C TYR A 210 15.16 -5.25 -5.27
N LEU A 211 14.25 -4.75 -4.45
CA LEU A 211 13.70 -3.40 -4.59
C LEU A 211 14.59 -2.37 -3.89
N PRO A 212 14.97 -1.29 -4.60
CA PRO A 212 15.75 -0.20 -4.01
C PRO A 212 14.90 0.61 -3.00
N PRO A 213 15.50 1.34 -2.04
CA PRO A 213 14.76 2.14 -1.07
C PRO A 213 13.82 3.18 -1.73
N ALA A 214 12.58 3.29 -1.23
CA ALA A 214 11.66 4.37 -1.63
C ALA A 214 12.00 5.68 -0.92
N ILE A 215 12.59 5.58 0.26
CA ILE A 215 13.01 6.70 1.08
C ILE A 215 14.53 6.68 1.12
N SER A 216 15.17 7.70 0.54
CA SER A 216 16.56 7.95 0.85
C SER A 216 16.62 8.60 2.23
N PHE A 217 17.11 7.87 3.24
CA PHE A 217 17.75 8.57 4.36
C PHE A 217 18.93 9.30 3.74
N GLY A 218 18.78 10.61 3.52
CA GLY A 218 19.87 11.40 2.98
C GLY A 218 21.11 11.08 3.81
N ILE A 219 22.25 10.83 3.18
CA ILE A 219 23.50 10.48 3.88
C ILE A 219 23.75 11.48 5.02
N SER A 220 23.29 12.73 4.85
CA SER A 220 23.18 13.78 5.86
C SER A 220 22.53 13.38 7.20
N VAL A 221 21.44 12.61 7.23
CA VAL A 221 20.78 12.19 8.50
C VAL A 221 21.70 11.29 9.33
N ILE A 222 22.56 10.51 8.67
CA ILE A 222 23.53 9.63 9.32
C ILE A 222 24.86 10.39 9.58
N LEU A 223 25.28 11.23 8.63
CA LEU A 223 26.53 11.99 8.71
C LEU A 223 26.47 13.16 9.70
N ILE A 224 25.33 13.85 9.85
CA ILE A 224 25.22 15.00 10.75
C ILE A 224 25.52 14.59 12.21
N PRO A 225 24.90 13.53 12.77
CA PRO A 225 25.25 13.05 14.11
C PRO A 225 26.71 12.62 14.24
N LEU A 226 27.26 11.94 13.23
CA LEU A 226 28.66 11.48 13.20
C LEU A 226 29.65 12.65 13.17
N ILE A 227 29.41 13.66 12.33
CA ILE A 227 30.27 14.84 12.23
C ILE A 227 30.15 15.69 13.50
N ALA A 228 28.95 15.87 14.04
CA ALA A 228 28.73 16.61 15.27
C ALA A 228 29.45 15.96 16.46
N THR A 229 29.37 14.63 16.59
CA THR A 229 30.10 13.88 17.64
C THR A 229 31.61 14.00 17.49
N LEU A 230 32.14 13.94 16.27
CA LEU A 230 33.57 14.14 16.00
C LEU A 230 34.04 15.55 16.35
N ILE A 231 33.26 16.59 16.03
CA ILE A 231 33.59 17.98 16.37
C ILE A 231 33.59 18.17 17.90
N ILE A 232 32.55 17.70 18.58
CA ILE A 232 32.45 17.80 20.04
C ILE A 232 33.62 17.07 20.72
N SER A 233 33.93 15.85 20.27
CA SER A 233 35.06 15.07 20.80
C SER A 233 36.39 15.80 20.60
N SER A 234 36.61 16.41 19.43
CA SER A 234 37.82 17.19 19.13
C SER A 234 37.94 18.43 20.02
N LEU A 235 36.85 19.17 20.23
CA LEU A 235 36.82 20.33 21.12
C LEU A 235 37.12 19.94 22.58
N LEU A 236 36.52 18.85 23.07
CA LEU A 236 36.77 18.32 24.41
C LEU A 236 38.23 17.90 24.59
N PHE A 237 38.82 17.25 23.59
CA PHE A 237 40.23 16.85 23.61
C PHE A 237 41.18 18.05 23.68
N VAL A 238 40.91 19.11 22.90
CA VAL A 238 41.68 20.36 22.94
C VAL A 238 41.55 21.02 24.31
N LEU A 239 40.34 21.15 24.84
CA LEU A 239 40.09 21.73 26.17
C LEU A 239 40.80 20.94 27.28
N TYR A 240 40.74 19.61 27.24
CA TYR A 240 41.42 18.74 28.20
C TYR A 240 42.94 18.98 28.20
N LYS A 241 43.56 19.08 27.01
CA LYS A 241 44.99 19.40 26.89
C LYS A 241 45.32 20.79 27.47
N VAL A 242 44.50 21.80 27.20
CA VAL A 242 44.72 23.17 27.72
C VAL A 242 44.63 23.19 29.25
N ILE A 243 43.66 22.48 29.83
CA ILE A 243 43.50 22.37 31.28
C ILE A 243 44.74 21.72 31.91
N ILE A 244 45.22 20.60 31.36
CA ILE A 244 46.45 19.95 31.86
C ILE A 244 47.66 20.87 31.79
N LEU A 245 47.85 21.58 30.68
CA LEU A 245 48.96 22.53 30.53
C LEU A 245 48.85 23.67 31.56
N TYR A 246 47.66 24.23 31.74
CA TYR A 246 47.41 25.27 32.73
C TYR A 246 47.68 24.80 34.16
N THR A 247 47.23 23.59 34.52
CA THR A 247 47.50 22.98 35.83
C THR A 247 48.99 22.74 36.03
N ASN A 248 49.68 22.19 35.03
CA ASN A 248 51.13 21.94 35.12
C ASN A 248 51.92 23.23 35.26
N VAL A 249 51.60 24.27 34.46
CA VAL A 249 52.25 25.59 34.55
C VAL A 249 52.04 26.19 35.95
N ASN A 250 50.81 26.20 36.47
CA ASN A 250 50.54 26.72 37.81
C ASN A 250 51.28 25.96 38.92
N ILE A 251 51.42 24.64 38.81
CA ILE A 251 52.20 23.84 39.77
C ILE A 251 53.68 24.26 39.76
N THR A 252 54.27 24.49 38.58
CA THR A 252 55.66 24.96 38.46
C THR A 252 55.92 26.38 38.95
N TYR A 253 54.91 27.25 39.04
CA TYR A 253 55.07 28.63 39.52
C TYR A 253 54.95 28.77 41.05
N PHE A 254 54.49 27.72 41.76
CA PHE A 254 54.30 27.71 43.22
C PHE A 254 55.27 26.80 43.98
N HIS A 255 56.32 26.30 43.32
CA HIS A 255 57.46 25.59 43.91
C HIS A 255 58.75 26.36 43.68
#